data_AF-I0Z381-F1
#
_entry.id   AF-I0Z381-F1
#
_cell.length_a   1.000
_cell.length_b   1.000
_cell.length_c   1.000
_cell.angle_alpha   90.00
_cell.angle_beta   90.00
_cell.angle_gamma   90.00
#
_symmetry.space_group_name_H-M   'P 1'
#
loop_
_entity.id
_entity.type
_entity.pdbx_description
1 polymer ?
#
loop_
_entity_poly.entity_id
_entity_poly.type
_entity_poly.pdbx_seq_one_letter_code
_entity_poly.pdbx_strand_id
1 'polypeptide(L)'
;LAAYLARGADVMDCVCLYGDVGAGKSVFSRAFIRAFTDDPDLPVPSPTYLLQNTYDNAKGAIVHHFDLYRLAGPSELGRLELDDALSSGICLFEWAERL
;
A
#
# COMPACT_ATOMS: atom_id res chain seq x y z
N LEU A 1 8.64 -6.01 11.97
CA LEU A 1 7.16 -5.93 11.95
C LEU A 1 6.60 -6.04 10.53
N ALA A 2 6.90 -5.11 9.60
CA ALA A 2 6.37 -5.14 8.23
C ALA A 2 6.52 -6.51 7.52
N ALA A 3 7.73 -7.07 7.48
CA ALA A 3 7.97 -8.39 6.90
C ALA A 3 7.25 -9.55 7.62
N TYR A 4 6.93 -9.40 8.91
CA TYR A 4 6.15 -10.40 9.64
C TYR A 4 4.68 -10.35 9.21
N LEU A 5 4.12 -9.15 9.08
CA LEU A 5 2.74 -8.96 8.61
C LEU A 5 2.59 -9.38 7.14
N ALA A 6 3.57 -9.06 6.29
CA ALA A 6 3.56 -9.45 4.87
C ALA A 6 3.46 -10.97 4.66
N ARG A 7 4.06 -11.78 5.55
CA ARG A 7 3.98 -13.25 5.47
C ARG A 7 2.61 -13.83 5.81
N GLY A 8 1.80 -13.09 6.56
CA GLY A 8 0.46 -13.50 6.96
C GLY A 8 -0.66 -12.79 6.21
N ALA A 9 -0.33 -11.84 5.33
CA ALA A 9 -1.29 -11.08 4.56
C ALA A 9 -1.82 -11.88 3.38
N ASP A 10 -3.11 -11.78 3.11
CA ASP A 10 -3.79 -12.43 2.00
C ASP A 10 -4.70 -11.43 1.25
N VAL A 11 -5.20 -11.86 0.10
CA VAL A 11 -6.11 -11.06 -0.74
C VAL A 11 -7.30 -10.54 0.10
N MET A 12 -7.67 -9.28 -0.13
CA MET A 12 -8.65 -8.49 0.63
C MET A 12 -8.17 -7.95 1.99
N ASP A 13 -6.95 -8.25 2.45
CA ASP A 13 -6.40 -7.60 3.64
C ASP A 13 -6.09 -6.12 3.38
N CYS A 14 -6.32 -5.31 4.41
CA CYS A 14 -6.03 -3.88 4.40
C CYS A 14 -5.07 -3.51 5.53
N VAL A 15 -3.98 -2.83 5.18
CA VAL A 15 -3.02 -2.27 6.13
C VAL A 15 -3.09 -0.75 6.06
N CYS A 16 -3.66 -0.14 7.10
CA CYS A 16 -3.83 1.30 7.21
C CYS A 16 -2.71 1.91 8.08
N LEU A 17 -1.90 2.78 7.49
CA LEU A 17 -0.77 3.43 8.15
C LEU A 17 -1.11 4.88 8.49
N TYR A 18 -1.10 5.17 9.78
CA TYR A 18 -1.36 6.48 10.36
C TYR A 18 -0.10 7.08 10.98
N GLY A 19 -0.06 8.40 11.09
CA GLY A 19 0.96 9.14 11.83
C GLY A 19 1.58 10.27 11.03
N ASP A 20 2.45 11.06 11.67
CA ASP A 20 2.99 12.29 11.09
C ASP A 20 4.01 12.06 9.97
N VAL A 21 4.41 13.15 9.31
CA VAL A 21 5.55 13.15 8.38
C VAL A 21 6.78 12.66 9.13
N GLY A 22 7.49 11.69 8.54
CA GLY A 22 8.68 11.09 9.16
C GLY A 22 8.40 9.94 10.13
N ALA A 23 7.14 9.59 10.42
CA ALA A 23 6.78 8.45 11.28
C ALA A 23 7.18 7.06 10.72
N GLY A 24 7.70 7.01 9.49
CA GLY A 24 8.19 5.78 8.87
C GLY A 24 7.16 5.01 8.04
N LYS A 25 6.01 5.60 7.70
CA LYS A 25 4.97 4.98 6.85
C LYS A 25 5.55 4.38 5.56
N SER A 26 6.26 5.18 4.76
CA SER A 26 6.86 4.70 3.50
C SER A 26 8.03 3.73 3.71
N VAL A 27 8.66 3.74 4.89
CA VAL A 27 9.67 2.72 5.27
C VAL A 27 8.97 1.39 5.55
N PHE A 28 7.85 1.41 6.28
CA PHE A 28 7.02 0.24 6.52
C PHE A 28 6.49 -0.32 5.20
N SER A 29 5.89 0.52 4.34
CA SER A 29 5.34 0.14 3.05
C SER A 29 6.36 -0.62 2.19
N ARG A 30 7.54 -0.03 2.02
CA ARG A 30 8.64 -0.65 1.27
C ARG A 30 9.10 -1.97 1.88
N ALA A 31 9.25 -2.04 3.20
CA ALA A 31 9.64 -3.27 3.86
C ALA A 31 8.56 -4.37 3.78
N PHE A 32 7.28 -4.00 3.77
CA PHE A 32 6.16 -4.92 3.58
C PHE A 32 6.17 -5.48 2.15
N ILE A 33 6.20 -4.60 1.15
CA ILE A 33 6.14 -4.96 -0.27
C ILE A 33 7.31 -5.84 -0.65
N ARG A 34 8.54 -5.47 -0.29
CA ARG A 34 9.74 -6.29 -0.55
C ARG A 34 9.67 -7.69 0.05
N ALA A 35 9.11 -7.80 1.26
CA ALA A 35 8.91 -9.10 1.90
C ALA A 35 7.78 -9.91 1.25
N PHE A 36 6.74 -9.25 0.76
CA PHE A 36 5.62 -9.88 0.05
C PHE A 36 6.02 -10.39 -1.34
N THR A 37 6.82 -9.62 -2.07
CA THR A 37 7.32 -9.96 -3.42
C THR A 37 8.55 -10.87 -3.40
N ASP A 38 9.12 -11.12 -2.22
CA ASP A 38 10.41 -11.83 -2.04
C ASP A 38 11.56 -11.18 -2.83
N ASP A 39 11.55 -9.84 -2.91
CA ASP A 39 12.56 -9.04 -3.61
C ASP A 39 13.06 -7.92 -2.66
N PRO A 40 14.23 -8.10 -2.02
CA PRO A 40 14.76 -7.13 -1.06
C PRO A 40 15.25 -5.82 -1.71
N ASP A 41 15.52 -5.81 -3.01
CA ASP A 41 16.08 -4.68 -3.73
C ASP A 41 15.02 -3.92 -4.55
N LEU A 42 13.81 -4.46 -4.65
CA LEU A 42 12.69 -3.86 -5.38
C LEU A 42 12.54 -2.36 -5.07
N PRO A 43 12.54 -1.48 -6.10
CA PRO A 43 12.22 -0.08 -5.93
C PRO A 43 10.74 0.10 -5.53
N VAL A 44 10.52 0.63 -4.34
CA VAL A 44 9.18 0.98 -3.82
C VAL A 44 9.17 2.47 -3.47
N PRO A 45 9.07 3.36 -4.48
CA PRO A 45 8.91 4.79 -4.23
C PRO A 45 7.52 5.08 -3.67
N SER A 46 7.37 6.17 -2.91
CA SER A 46 6.03 6.61 -2.49
C SER A 46 5.22 7.02 -3.72
N PRO A 47 3.99 6.52 -3.92
CA PRO A 47 3.13 6.86 -5.06
C PRO A 47 2.51 8.26 -4.92
N THR A 48 3.23 9.24 -4.38
CA THR A 48 2.69 10.56 -4.00
C THR A 48 2.04 11.33 -5.17
N TYR A 49 2.42 11.05 -6.42
CA TYR A 49 1.82 11.67 -7.62
C TYR A 49 0.86 10.76 -8.39
N LEU A 50 1.09 9.44 -8.37
CA LEU A 50 0.24 8.46 -9.06
C LEU A 50 -0.94 8.02 -8.18
N LEU A 51 -0.91 8.36 -6.89
CA LEU A 51 -1.81 7.93 -5.81
C LEU A 51 -1.81 6.42 -5.54
N GLN A 52 -1.44 5.59 -6.52
CA GLN A 52 -1.34 4.13 -6.42
C GLN A 52 -0.12 3.59 -7.19
N ASN A 53 0.55 2.60 -6.60
CA ASN A 53 1.46 1.67 -7.28
C ASN A 53 0.98 0.23 -7.02
N THR A 54 1.26 -0.70 -7.93
CA THR A 54 0.97 -2.13 -7.75
C THR A 54 2.23 -2.97 -7.81
N TYR A 55 2.24 -4.06 -7.05
CA TYR A 55 3.39 -4.97 -6.96
C TYR A 55 2.91 -6.42 -6.89
N ASP A 56 3.28 -7.21 -7.90
CA ASP A 56 2.97 -8.64 -7.99
C ASP A 56 4.03 -9.48 -7.27
N ASN A 57 3.60 -10.57 -6.65
CA ASN A 57 4.51 -11.63 -6.24
C ASN A 57 4.55 -12.77 -7.28
N ALA A 58 5.50 -13.70 -7.11
CA ALA A 58 5.67 -14.85 -8.00
C ALA A 58 4.46 -15.80 -8.06
N LYS A 59 3.48 -15.66 -7.16
CA LYS A 59 2.24 -16.45 -7.11
C LYS A 59 1.06 -15.75 -7.79
N GLY A 60 1.24 -14.54 -8.31
CA GLY A 60 0.21 -13.75 -8.98
C GLY A 60 -0.72 -12.97 -8.04
N ALA A 61 -0.36 -12.84 -6.76
CA ALA A 61 -1.09 -11.97 -5.84
C ALA A 61 -0.48 -10.56 -5.86
N ILE A 62 -1.33 -9.54 -5.66
CA ILE A 62 -1.00 -8.12 -5.87
C ILE A 62 -1.08 -7.36 -4.55
N VAL A 63 -0.10 -6.48 -4.32
CA VAL A 63 -0.22 -5.40 -3.32
C VAL A 63 -0.50 -4.09 -4.03
N HIS A 64 -1.59 -3.43 -3.64
CA HIS A 64 -1.94 -2.07 -4.03
C HIS A 64 -1.45 -1.10 -2.95
N HIS A 65 -0.44 -0.31 -3.29
CA HIS A 65 0.15 0.69 -2.40
C HIS A 65 -0.42 2.07 -2.73
N PHE A 66 -1.15 2.64 -1.78
CA PHE A 66 -1.75 3.96 -1.89
C PHE A 66 -1.06 4.97 -0.99
N ASP A 67 -0.83 6.18 -1.50
CA ASP A 67 -0.35 7.32 -0.72
C ASP A 67 -1.36 8.45 -0.81
N LEU A 68 -2.17 8.58 0.25
CA LEU A 68 -3.30 9.49 0.28
C LEU A 68 -2.91 10.91 0.73
N TYR A 69 -1.63 11.20 0.99
CA TYR A 69 -1.18 12.47 1.57
C TYR A 69 -1.74 13.72 0.86
N ARG A 70 -1.90 13.64 -0.46
CA ARG A 70 -2.34 14.75 -1.32
C ARG A 70 -3.82 14.74 -1.67
N LEU A 71 -4.60 13.77 -1.20
CA LEU A 71 -6.04 13.78 -1.42
C LEU A 71 -6.66 14.98 -0.71
N ALA A 72 -7.42 15.79 -1.45
CA ALA A 72 -8.09 16.97 -0.90
C ALA A 72 -9.27 16.61 0.01
N GLY A 73 -9.77 15.37 -0.07
CA GLY A 73 -10.81 14.81 0.78
C GLY A 73 -11.43 13.54 0.19
N PRO A 74 -12.40 12.92 0.89
CA PRO A 74 -13.01 11.65 0.48
C PRO A 74 -13.69 11.69 -0.90
N SER A 75 -14.13 12.87 -1.36
CA SER A 75 -14.74 13.04 -2.69
C SER A 75 -13.80 12.68 -3.85
N GLU A 76 -12.49 12.74 -3.62
CA GLU A 76 -11.47 12.40 -4.61
C GLU A 76 -11.12 10.90 -4.61
N LEU A 77 -11.64 10.11 -3.66
CA LEU A 77 -11.43 8.66 -3.60
C LEU A 77 -12.04 7.94 -4.81
N GLY A 78 -13.09 8.49 -5.42
CA GLY A 78 -13.66 7.95 -6.66
C GLY A 78 -12.72 8.01 -7.87
N ARG A 79 -11.57 8.68 -7.75
CA ARG A 79 -10.49 8.66 -8.77
C ARG A 79 -9.58 7.44 -8.64
N LEU A 80 -9.67 6.72 -7.52
CA LEU A 80 -8.93 5.50 -7.25
C LEU A 80 -9.82 4.30 -7.61
N GLU A 81 -9.23 3.26 -8.19
CA GLU A 81 -9.92 1.99 -8.48
C GLU A 81 -10.01 1.13 -7.21
N LEU A 82 -10.55 1.68 -6.12
CA LEU A 82 -10.55 1.04 -4.80
C LEU A 82 -11.36 -0.24 -4.76
N ASP A 83 -12.53 -0.28 -5.40
CA ASP A 83 -13.40 -1.46 -5.36
C ASP A 83 -12.70 -2.69 -5.95
N ASP A 84 -11.95 -2.51 -7.04
CA ASP A 84 -11.15 -3.58 -7.66
C ASP A 84 -9.94 -3.94 -6.81
N ALA A 85 -9.20 -2.95 -6.30
CA ALA A 85 -8.05 -3.17 -5.44
C ALA A 85 -8.40 -3.93 -4.13
N LEU A 86 -9.51 -3.54 -3.49
CA LEU A 86 -9.99 -4.15 -2.25
C LEU A 86 -10.49 -5.58 -2.44
N SER A 87 -10.95 -5.94 -3.65
CA SER A 87 -11.50 -7.27 -3.95
C SER A 87 -10.48 -8.23 -4.57
N SER A 88 -9.38 -7.71 -5.15
CA SER A 88 -8.41 -8.51 -5.91
C SER A 88 -7.00 -8.58 -5.32
N GLY A 89 -6.67 -7.74 -4.34
CA GLY A 89 -5.32 -7.71 -3.75
C GLY A 89 -5.27 -7.33 -2.28
N ILE A 90 -4.05 -7.11 -1.80
CA ILE A 90 -3.77 -6.54 -0.47
C ILE A 90 -3.65 -5.03 -0.64
N CYS A 91 -4.36 -4.26 0.17
CA CYS A 91 -4.29 -2.81 0.12
C CYS A 91 -3.42 -2.24 1.26
N LEU A 92 -2.48 -1.38 0.91
CA LEU A 92 -1.59 -0.70 1.85
C LEU A 92 -1.79 0.80 1.70
N PHE A 93 -2.43 1.42 2.69
CA PHE A 93 -2.78 2.85 2.67
C PHE A 93 -1.85 3.66 3.57
N GLU A 94 -1.03 4.54 2.98
CA GLU A 94 -0.40 5.63 3.72
C GLU A 94 -1.35 6.81 3.86
N TRP A 95 -1.35 7.45 5.03
CA TRP A 95 -2.26 8.56 5.36
C TRP A 95 -3.72 8.12 5.34
N ALA A 96 -3.98 6.94 5.92
CA ALA A 96 -5.30 6.31 5.95
C ALA A 96 -6.37 7.13 6.69
N GLU A 97 -6.01 8.20 7.40
CA GLU A 97 -6.94 9.20 7.94
C GLU A 97 -7.67 10.03 6.86
N ARG A 98 -7.27 9.90 5.59
CA ARG A 98 -7.89 10.56 4.43
C ARG A 98 -8.83 9.66 3.62
N LEU A 99 -9.02 8.41 4.07
CA LEU A 99 -10.10 7.53 3.58
C LEU A 99 -11.49 8.05 3.98
#